data_AF-A0A1I1RUN5-F1
#
_entry.id   AF-A0A1I1RUN5-F1
#
_cell.length_a   1.000
_cell.length_b   1.000
_cell.length_c   1.000
_cell.angle_alpha   90.00
_cell.angle_beta   90.00
_cell.angle_gamma   90.00
#
_symmetry.space_group_name_H-M   'P 1'
#
loop_
_entity.id
_entity.type
_entity.pdbx_description
1 polymer ?
#
loop_
_entity_poly.entity_id
_entity_poly.type
_entity_poly.pdbx_seq_one_letter_code
_entity_poly.pdbx_strand_id
1 'polypeptide(L)'
;MQTGTDSQKHLAAGSVISGVQGETVSQLTFNTPFELDDLIRMYASLPLDLVLLEGYKQYHYPKIVLIRNAMDLSLLDELSNIIAAGSWDMTLLEERQYPVFEMKNMQNNISVIAEYIRRDANG
;
A
#
# COMPACT_ATOMS: atom_id res chain seq x y z
N MET A 1 -22.02 3.78 -4.87
CA MET A 1 -22.69 3.26 -3.67
C MET A 1 -24.13 2.91 -4.02
N GLN A 2 -24.49 1.64 -4.01
CA GLN A 2 -25.86 1.19 -4.34
C GLN A 2 -26.68 1.12 -3.05
N THR A 3 -27.82 1.82 -3.01
CA THR A 3 -28.70 1.90 -1.84
C THR A 3 -29.73 0.78 -1.84
N GLY A 4 -29.95 0.13 -0.69
CA GLY A 4 -31.04 -0.82 -0.47
C GLY A 4 -30.70 -2.32 -0.52
N THR A 5 -29.41 -2.69 -0.53
CA THR A 5 -29.01 -4.11 -0.51
C THR A 5 -29.17 -4.73 0.90
N ASP A 6 -29.33 -6.04 0.97
CA ASP A 6 -29.53 -6.76 2.24
C ASP A 6 -28.35 -6.54 3.22
N SER A 7 -27.13 -6.39 2.68
CA SER A 7 -25.94 -6.10 3.48
C SER A 7 -25.98 -4.74 4.17
N GLN A 8 -26.63 -3.72 3.59
CA GLN A 8 -26.88 -2.46 4.31
C GLN A 8 -27.88 -2.63 5.45
N LYS A 9 -28.91 -3.49 5.27
CA LYS A 9 -29.89 -3.78 6.31
C LYS A 9 -29.25 -4.56 7.47
N HIS A 10 -28.37 -5.52 7.18
CA HIS A 10 -27.61 -6.24 8.20
C HIS A 10 -26.59 -5.34 8.94
N LEU A 11 -25.95 -4.40 8.23
CA LEU A 11 -25.09 -3.36 8.83
C LEU A 11 -25.87 -2.46 9.80
N ALA A 12 -27.03 -1.96 9.35
CA ALA A 12 -27.90 -1.12 10.16
C ALA A 12 -28.51 -1.85 11.37
N ALA A 13 -28.59 -3.19 11.33
CA ALA A 13 -29.08 -4.03 12.41
C ALA A 13 -28.01 -4.39 13.47
N GLY A 14 -26.77 -3.87 13.37
CA GLY A 14 -25.74 -4.03 14.40
C GLY A 14 -24.68 -5.09 14.09
N SER A 15 -24.52 -5.52 12.83
CA SER A 15 -23.44 -6.43 12.46
C SER A 15 -22.07 -5.76 12.51
N VAL A 16 -21.09 -6.44 13.12
CA VAL A 16 -19.68 -5.99 13.20
C VAL A 16 -19.00 -6.08 11.83
N ILE A 17 -19.40 -7.05 11.00
CA ILE A 17 -18.87 -7.31 9.65
C ILE A 17 -20.05 -7.67 8.73
N SER A 18 -20.06 -7.17 7.49
CA SER A 18 -21.02 -7.60 6.46
C SER A 18 -20.30 -7.93 5.16
N GLY A 19 -20.69 -9.00 4.49
CA GLY A 19 -20.15 -9.39 3.19
C GLY A 19 -21.21 -9.43 2.10
N VAL A 20 -20.82 -9.14 0.86
CA VAL A 20 -21.59 -9.43 -0.37
C VAL A 20 -20.70 -10.28 -1.26
N GLN A 21 -21.17 -11.45 -1.68
CA GLN A 21 -20.54 -12.25 -2.71
C GLN A 21 -21.34 -12.09 -4.00
N GLY A 22 -20.77 -11.40 -4.98
CA GLY A 22 -21.22 -11.44 -6.36
C GLY A 22 -20.55 -12.57 -7.14
N GLU A 23 -20.98 -12.75 -8.39
CA GLU A 23 -20.38 -13.73 -9.31
C GLU A 23 -18.91 -13.43 -9.62
N THR A 24 -18.51 -12.15 -9.62
CA THR A 24 -17.16 -11.69 -9.98
C THR A 24 -16.44 -10.92 -8.88
N VAL A 25 -17.18 -10.38 -7.89
CA VAL A 25 -16.64 -9.47 -6.87
C VAL A 25 -17.19 -9.83 -5.51
N SER A 26 -16.29 -9.95 -4.55
CA SER A 26 -16.60 -10.04 -3.12
C SER A 26 -16.35 -8.68 -2.48
N GLN A 27 -17.29 -8.20 -1.66
CA GLN A 27 -17.12 -6.98 -0.87
C GLN A 27 -17.28 -7.32 0.61
N LEU A 28 -16.32 -6.90 1.44
CA LEU A 28 -16.40 -6.96 2.90
C LEU A 28 -16.45 -5.52 3.44
N THR A 29 -17.36 -5.29 4.39
CA THR A 29 -17.48 -4.02 5.11
C THR A 29 -17.38 -4.29 6.60
N PHE A 30 -16.47 -3.60 7.27
CA PHE A 30 -16.25 -3.67 8.72
C PHE A 30 -16.81 -2.40 9.35
N ASN A 31 -17.66 -2.53 10.36
CA ASN A 31 -18.26 -1.39 11.06
C ASN A 31 -17.55 -1.08 12.39
N THR A 32 -16.29 -1.48 12.50
CA THR A 32 -15.42 -1.25 13.65
C THR A 32 -14.05 -0.80 13.15
N PRO A 33 -13.28 -0.05 13.98
CA PRO A 33 -11.89 0.24 13.66
C PRO A 33 -11.16 -1.09 13.45
N PHE A 34 -10.52 -1.23 12.29
CA PHE A 34 -9.69 -2.38 11.99
C PHE A 34 -8.24 -1.91 12.06
N GLU A 35 -7.47 -2.48 12.97
CA GLU A 35 -6.03 -2.20 13.03
C GLU A 35 -5.36 -2.74 11.76
N LEU A 36 -4.34 -2.04 11.26
CA LEU A 36 -3.69 -2.41 10.01
C LEU A 36 -3.11 -3.84 10.07
N ASP A 37 -2.54 -4.23 11.22
CA ASP A 37 -1.96 -5.55 11.40
C ASP A 37 -3.01 -6.67 11.32
N ASP A 38 -4.24 -6.43 11.77
CA ASP A 38 -5.34 -7.37 11.61
C ASP A 38 -5.77 -7.46 10.14
N LEU A 39 -5.76 -6.33 9.43
CA LEU A 39 -6.03 -6.29 7.99
C LEU A 39 -5.02 -7.13 7.22
N ILE A 40 -3.74 -6.94 7.50
CA ILE A 40 -2.65 -7.67 6.86
C ILE A 40 -2.75 -9.16 7.18
N ARG A 41 -3.02 -9.56 8.42
CA ARG A 41 -3.22 -10.98 8.81
C ARG A 41 -4.39 -11.62 8.04
N MET A 42 -5.48 -10.88 7.87
CA MET A 42 -6.60 -11.33 7.06
C MET A 42 -6.19 -11.54 5.59
N TYR A 43 -5.53 -10.56 4.97
CA TYR A 43 -5.06 -10.68 3.59
C TYR A 43 -4.01 -11.78 3.41
N ALA A 44 -3.17 -12.04 4.42
CA ALA A 44 -2.17 -13.12 4.41
C ALA A 44 -2.79 -14.53 4.37
N SER A 45 -4.07 -14.67 4.76
CA SER A 45 -4.79 -15.95 4.62
C SER A 45 -5.27 -16.24 3.19
N LEU A 46 -5.22 -15.23 2.30
CA LEU A 46 -5.59 -15.36 0.90
C LEU A 46 -4.36 -15.75 0.07
N PRO A 47 -4.52 -16.44 -1.07
CA PRO A 47 -3.42 -16.82 -1.95
C PRO A 47 -2.95 -15.60 -2.77
N LEU A 48 -2.35 -14.61 -2.10
CA LEU A 48 -1.84 -13.38 -2.68
C LEU A 48 -0.32 -13.40 -2.73
N ASP A 49 0.25 -12.97 -3.86
CA ASP A 49 1.70 -12.84 -4.02
C ASP A 49 2.24 -11.49 -3.51
N LEU A 50 1.39 -10.45 -3.45
CA LEU A 50 1.77 -9.09 -3.09
C LEU A 50 0.59 -8.31 -2.50
N VAL A 51 0.85 -7.56 -1.42
CA VAL A 51 -0.07 -6.56 -0.86
C VAL A 51 0.60 -5.19 -0.96
N LEU A 52 -0.03 -4.27 -1.70
CA LEU A 52 0.41 -2.87 -1.77
C LEU A 52 -0.38 -2.04 -0.76
N LEU A 53 0.33 -1.42 0.17
CA LEU A 53 -0.24 -0.51 1.16
C LEU A 53 0.07 0.93 0.74
N GLU A 54 -0.96 1.73 0.52
CA GLU A 54 -0.81 3.17 0.33
C GLU A 54 -1.02 3.89 1.67
N GLY A 55 -0.03 4.67 2.10
CA GLY A 55 -0.04 5.36 3.39
C GLY A 55 0.71 4.60 4.49
N TYR A 56 0.21 4.68 5.73
CA TYR A 56 0.76 3.98 6.91
C TYR A 56 2.28 4.11 7.12
N LYS A 57 2.82 5.29 6.83
CA LYS A 57 4.28 5.57 6.75
C LYS A 57 5.07 5.12 8.00
N GLN A 58 4.43 5.18 9.18
CA GLN A 58 5.02 4.88 10.48
C GLN A 58 5.21 3.38 10.74
N TYR A 59 4.62 2.50 9.94
CA TYR A 59 4.81 1.06 10.06
C TYR A 59 6.15 0.64 9.45
N HIS A 60 6.72 -0.47 9.96
CA HIS A 60 8.07 -0.94 9.61
C HIS A 60 8.12 -1.81 8.35
N TYR A 61 7.06 -1.80 7.54
CA TYR A 61 7.03 -2.52 6.27
C TYR A 61 7.93 -1.86 5.21
N PRO A 62 8.46 -2.64 4.25
CA PRO A 62 9.27 -2.13 3.14
C PRO A 62 8.48 -1.08 2.36
N LYS A 63 9.09 0.09 2.14
CA LYS A 63 8.38 1.23 1.54
C LYS A 63 9.12 1.87 0.38
N ILE A 64 8.31 2.29 -0.59
CA ILE A 64 8.73 3.11 -1.71
C ILE A 64 8.27 4.53 -1.42
N VAL A 65 9.20 5.48 -1.29
CA VAL A 65 8.88 6.86 -0.92
C VAL A 65 8.81 7.74 -2.17
N LEU A 66 7.72 8.48 -2.35
CA LEU A 66 7.57 9.42 -3.45
C LEU A 66 7.81 10.85 -2.94
N ILE A 67 8.83 11.50 -3.51
CA ILE A 67 9.25 12.87 -3.19
C ILE A 67 8.76 13.78 -4.29
N ARG A 68 7.93 14.77 -3.95
CA ARG A 68 7.39 15.72 -4.93
C ARG A 68 8.17 17.03 -4.91
N ASN A 69 8.64 17.44 -3.74
CA ASN A 69 9.36 18.69 -3.55
C ASN A 69 10.35 18.58 -2.36
N ALA A 70 11.15 19.62 -2.15
CA ALA A 70 12.18 19.64 -1.12
C ALA A 70 11.65 19.48 0.32
N MET A 71 10.40 19.85 0.61
CA MET A 71 9.83 19.66 1.96
C MET A 71 9.58 18.18 2.26
N ASP A 72 9.35 17.36 1.22
CA ASP A 72 9.14 15.93 1.38
C ASP A 72 10.45 15.19 1.71
N LEU A 73 11.62 15.84 1.55
CA LEU A 73 12.91 15.21 1.82
C LEU A 73 13.06 14.73 3.26
N SER A 74 12.42 15.39 4.23
CA SER A 74 12.46 14.94 5.63
C SER A 74 11.86 13.54 5.80
N LEU A 75 10.95 13.13 4.92
CA LEU A 75 10.41 11.77 4.92
C LEU A 75 11.49 10.70 4.68
N LEU A 76 12.57 11.03 3.98
CA LEU A 76 13.67 10.10 3.76
C LEU A 76 14.48 9.84 5.03
N ASP A 77 14.49 10.82 5.95
CA ASP A 77 15.21 10.73 7.23
C ASP A 77 14.31 10.19 8.35
N GLU A 78 13.01 10.47 8.29
CA GLU A 78 12.02 10.08 9.31
C GLU A 78 11.56 8.63 9.16
N LEU A 79 11.54 8.08 7.94
CA LEU A 79 10.95 6.79 7.66
C LEU A 79 11.98 5.66 7.65
N SER A 80 11.63 4.56 8.31
CA SER A 80 12.41 3.32 8.32
C SER A 80 12.12 2.44 7.10
N ASN A 81 13.02 1.52 6.77
CA ASN A 81 12.80 0.45 5.78
C ASN A 81 12.47 0.94 4.35
N ILE A 82 13.12 2.03 3.92
CA ILE A 82 13.00 2.56 2.56
C ILE A 82 13.77 1.63 1.60
N ILE A 83 13.06 1.02 0.66
CA ILE A 83 13.64 0.12 -0.34
C ILE A 83 13.84 0.80 -1.71
N ALA A 84 13.16 1.92 -1.95
CA ALA A 84 13.35 2.76 -3.13
C ALA A 84 12.72 4.16 -2.94
N ALA A 85 13.13 5.14 -3.74
CA ALA A 85 12.48 6.44 -3.80
C ALA A 85 12.22 6.93 -5.24
N GLY A 86 11.12 7.66 -5.43
CA GLY A 86 10.71 8.19 -6.73
C GLY A 86 10.51 9.70 -6.70
N SER A 87 10.89 10.41 -7.75
CA SER A 87 10.65 11.86 -7.87
C SER A 87 10.45 12.29 -9.32
N TRP A 88 9.77 13.42 -9.53
CA TRP A 88 9.73 14.12 -10.82
C TRP A 88 10.93 15.04 -11.05
N ASP A 89 11.68 15.30 -9.98
CA ASP A 89 12.94 16.04 -9.96
C ASP A 89 14.01 15.16 -9.31
N MET A 90 14.87 14.58 -10.14
CA MET A 90 15.91 13.64 -9.68
C MET A 90 17.02 14.32 -8.87
N THR A 91 17.16 15.65 -8.95
CA THR A 91 18.14 16.38 -8.14
C THR A 91 17.85 16.29 -6.64
N LEU A 92 16.59 16.05 -6.27
CA LEU A 92 16.15 15.82 -4.89
C LEU A 92 16.62 14.47 -4.33
N LEU A 93 16.92 13.51 -5.22
CA LEU A 93 17.22 12.12 -4.88
C LEU A 93 18.69 11.74 -5.15
N GLU A 94 19.59 12.73 -5.20
CA GLU A 94 21.02 12.48 -5.34
C GLU A 94 21.57 11.68 -4.13
N GLU A 95 22.56 10.82 -4.39
CA GLU A 95 23.36 10.12 -3.38
C GLU A 95 22.59 9.21 -2.41
N ARG A 96 21.61 8.43 -2.89
CA ARG A 96 20.86 7.47 -2.05
C ARG A 96 21.47 6.07 -2.05
N GLN A 97 21.39 5.41 -0.90
CA GLN A 97 21.85 4.03 -0.70
C GLN A 97 20.90 2.98 -1.29
N TYR A 98 19.71 3.41 -1.71
CA TYR A 98 18.68 2.61 -2.34
C TYR A 98 18.37 3.16 -3.75
N PRO A 99 17.76 2.36 -4.62
CA PRO A 99 17.37 2.77 -5.97
C PRO A 99 16.49 4.01 -5.97
N VAL A 100 16.76 4.91 -6.91
CA VAL A 100 15.96 6.09 -7.17
C VAL A 100 15.44 6.07 -8.61
N PHE A 101 14.21 6.51 -8.83
CA PHE A 101 13.59 6.47 -10.15
C PHE A 101 12.83 7.76 -10.51
N GLU A 102 12.88 8.10 -11.79
CA GLU A 102 12.15 9.25 -12.31
C GLU A 102 10.68 8.88 -12.57
N MET A 103 9.78 9.68 -12.02
CA MET A 103 8.34 9.43 -12.13
C MET A 103 7.76 9.72 -13.51
N LYS A 104 8.40 10.60 -14.29
CA LYS A 104 7.97 10.88 -15.67
C LYS A 104 8.06 9.66 -16.58
N ASN A 105 8.97 8.74 -16.29
CA ASN A 105 9.27 7.57 -17.11
C ASN A 105 9.10 6.26 -16.33
N MET A 106 8.10 6.19 -15.43
CA MET A 106 7.90 5.05 -14.52
C MET A 106 7.79 3.70 -15.24
N GLN A 107 7.21 3.66 -16.44
CA GLN A 107 7.05 2.43 -17.23
C GLN A 107 8.39 1.74 -17.50
N ASN A 108 9.47 2.51 -17.69
CA ASN A 108 10.82 1.96 -17.91
C ASN A 108 11.45 1.42 -16.62
N ASN A 109 10.96 1.86 -15.46
CA ASN A 109 11.51 1.53 -14.15
C ASN A 109 10.70 0.43 -13.43
N ILE A 110 9.54 0.03 -13.96
CA ILE A 110 8.65 -0.91 -13.27
C ILE A 110 9.27 -2.28 -13.05
N SER A 111 10.05 -2.78 -14.01
CA SER A 111 10.74 -4.08 -13.89
C SER A 111 11.78 -4.06 -12.77
N VAL A 112 12.50 -2.94 -12.63
CA VAL A 112 13.49 -2.73 -11.59
C VAL A 112 12.80 -2.70 -10.23
N ILE A 113 11.74 -1.90 -10.08
CA ILE A 113 10.95 -1.81 -8.85
C ILE A 113 10.39 -3.20 -8.47
N ALA A 114 9.84 -3.93 -9.43
CA ALA A 114 9.30 -5.28 -9.20
C ALA A 114 10.38 -6.31 -8.82
N GLU A 115 11.63 -6.12 -9.25
CA GLU A 115 12.75 -6.96 -8.80
C GLU A 115 13.12 -6.66 -7.34
N TYR A 116 13.16 -5.38 -6.94
CA TYR A 116 13.42 -5.00 -5.55
C TYR A 116 12.35 -5.50 -4.59
N ILE A 117 11.07 -5.37 -4.96
CA ILE A 117 9.95 -5.91 -4.18
C ILE A 117 10.11 -7.43 -3.96
N ARG A 118 10.55 -8.16 -4.99
CA ARG A 118 10.75 -9.62 -4.89
C ARG A 118 12.00 -10.02 -4.12
N ARG A 119 13.08 -9.23 -4.17
CA ARG A 119 14.31 -9.53 -3.43
C ARG A 119 14.12 -9.39 -1.93
N ASP A 120 13.38 -8.37 -1.50
CA ASP A 120 13.07 -8.14 -0.08
C ASP A 120 12.15 -9.23 0.49
N ALA A 121 11.21 -9.75 -0.30
CA ALA A 121 10.33 -10.85 0.10
C ALA A 121 11.05 -12.21 0.32
N ASN A 122 12.31 -12.35 -0.10
CA ASN A 122 13.10 -13.57 0.03
C ASN A 122 14.24 -13.45 1.07
N GLY A 123 14.23 -12.38 1.89
CA GLY A 123 15.18 -12.14 2.98
C GLY A 123 14.77 -12.77 4.30
#